data_AF-A0A520V6J3-F1
#
_entry.id   AF-A0A520V6J3-F1
#
_cell.length_a   1.000
_cell.length_b   1.000
_cell.length_c   1.000
_cell.angle_alpha   90.00
_cell.angle_beta   90.00
_cell.angle_gamma   90.00
#
_symmetry.space_group_name_H-M   'P 1'
#
loop_
_entity.id
_entity.type
_entity.pdbx_description
1 polymer ?
#
loop_
_entity_poly.entity_id
_entity_poly.type
_entity_poly.pdbx_seq_one_letter_code
_entity_poly.pdbx_strand_id
1 'polypeptide(L)'
;MDKSIIKILFTLLVCILLGSVVNELGQIYYLSSKHKKIKIETTQIKEENRLLNKEIARLKNDPRYISIVARKKLGMIKNGEKIYKFKN
;
A
#
# COMPACT_ATOMS: atom_id res chain seq x y z
N MET A 1 41.20 30.36 32.85
CA MET A 1 40.60 29.60 31.74
C MET A 1 40.19 30.60 30.67
N ASP A 2 40.80 30.53 29.49
CA ASP A 2 40.68 31.59 28.49
C ASP A 2 39.23 31.66 27.97
N LYS A 3 38.68 32.88 27.85
CA LYS A 3 37.26 33.09 27.47
C LYS A 3 36.95 32.48 26.10
N SER A 4 37.97 32.34 25.25
CA SER A 4 37.91 31.69 23.95
C SER A 4 37.65 30.18 24.05
N ILE A 5 38.23 29.49 25.03
CA ILE A 5 38.03 28.04 25.24
C ILE A 5 36.59 27.77 25.69
N ILE A 6 36.06 28.61 26.58
CA ILE A 6 34.68 28.50 27.07
C ILE A 6 33.67 28.68 25.93
N LYS A 7 33.91 29.64 25.02
CA LYS A 7 33.06 29.84 23.83
C LYS A 7 33.09 28.63 22.89
N ILE A 8 34.26 28.03 22.65
CA ILE A 8 34.39 26.85 21.79
C ILE A 8 33.63 25.66 22.38
N LEU A 9 33.77 25.41 23.69
CA LEU A 9 33.05 24.34 24.38
C LEU A 9 31.54 24.56 24.34
N PHE A 10 31.08 25.80 24.51
CA PHE A 10 29.66 26.14 24.42
C PHE A 10 29.10 25.91 23.02
N THR A 11 29.81 26.33 21.97
CA THR A 11 29.40 26.08 20.58
C THR A 11 29.34 24.59 20.27
N LEU A 12 30.34 23.82 20.72
CA LEU A 12 30.36 22.37 20.52
C LEU A 12 29.16 21.68 21.20
N LEU A 13 28.82 22.09 22.42
CA LEU A 13 27.65 21.59 23.14
C LEU A 13 26.35 21.86 22.38
N VAL A 14 26.18 23.08 21.87
CA VAL A 14 25.00 23.46 21.07
C VAL A 14 24.93 22.63 19.78
N CYS A 15 26.05 22.41 19.09
CA CYS A 15 26.07 21.58 17.89
C CYS A 15 25.64 20.13 18.15
N ILE A 16 26.07 19.54 19.27
CA ILE A 16 25.69 18.17 19.65
C ILE A 16 24.18 18.10 19.93
N LEU A 17 23.63 19.06 20.68
CA LEU A 17 22.21 19.10 21.01
C LEU A 17 21.34 19.27 19.75
N LEU A 18 21.73 20.15 18.83
CA LEU A 18 21.02 20.34 17.57
C LEU A 18 21.07 19.08 16.68
N GLY A 19 22.22 18.41 16.63
CA GLY A 19 22.38 17.15 15.89
C GLY A 19 21.44 16.04 16.38
N SER A 20 21.28 15.90 17.69
CA SER A 20 20.37 14.90 18.28
C SER A 20 18.91 15.15 17.92
N VAL A 21 18.44 16.41 18.01
CA VAL A 21 17.04 16.76 17.70
C VAL A 21 16.71 16.51 16.22
N VAL A 22 17.63 16.85 15.31
CA VAL A 22 17.42 16.61 13.87
C VAL A 22 17.33 15.11 13.56
N ASN A 23 18.15 14.28 14.22
CA ASN A 23 18.14 12.84 14.02
C ASN A 23 16.81 12.21 14.46
N GLU A 24 16.29 12.60 15.63
CA GLU A 24 15.02 12.09 16.14
C GLU A 24 13.83 12.45 15.24
N LEU A 25 13.76 13.69 14.78
CA LEU A 25 12.69 14.14 13.87
C LEU A 25 12.72 13.40 12.53
N GLY A 26 13.91 13.17 11.98
CA GLY A 26 14.07 12.41 10.73
C GLY A 26 13.58 10.97 10.86
N GLN A 27 13.90 10.30 11.98
CA GLN A 27 13.46 8.93 12.25
C GLN A 27 11.96 8.83 12.42
N ILE A 28 11.34 9.77 13.16
CA ILE A 28 9.88 9.81 13.34
C ILE A 28 9.18 10.03 11.99
N TYR A 29 9.69 10.95 11.16
CA TYR A 29 9.12 11.20 9.85
C TYR A 29 9.21 9.98 8.92
N TYR A 30 10.37 9.32 8.89
CA TYR A 30 10.58 8.10 8.12
C TYR A 30 9.62 6.98 8.58
N LEU A 31 9.52 6.76 9.89
CA LEU A 31 8.69 5.72 10.46
C LEU A 31 7.20 5.99 10.23
N SER A 32 6.76 7.25 10.37
CA SER A 32 5.39 7.67 10.08
C SER A 32 5.03 7.47 8.60
N SER A 33 5.93 7.84 7.69
CA SER A 33 5.74 7.64 6.25
C SER A 33 5.63 6.15 5.89
N LYS A 34 6.51 5.33 6.46
CA LYS A 34 6.49 3.87 6.28
C LYS A 34 5.21 3.26 6.84
N HIS A 35 4.78 3.69 8.03
CA HIS A 35 3.53 3.24 8.64
C HIS A 35 2.32 3.59 7.77
N LYS A 36 2.25 4.82 7.25
CA LYS A 36 1.19 5.26 6.34
C LYS A 36 1.12 4.39 5.08
N LYS A 37 2.27 4.10 4.46
CA LYS A 37 2.35 3.24 3.27
C LYS A 37 1.83 1.83 3.56
N ILE A 38 2.33 1.19 4.61
CA ILE A 38 1.90 -0.15 5.02
C ILE A 38 0.40 -0.17 5.34
N LYS A 39 -0.13 0.87 6.00
CA LYS A 39 -1.55 0.96 6.32
C LYS A 39 -2.43 1.05 5.06
N ILE A 40 -2.00 1.80 4.05
CA ILE A 40 -2.70 1.88 2.76
C ILE A 40 -2.68 0.52 2.06
N GLU A 41 -1.51 -0.11 1.94
CA GLU A 41 -1.36 -1.42 1.31
C GLU A 41 -2.22 -2.49 2.03
N THR A 42 -2.21 -2.49 3.36
CA THR A 42 -3.04 -3.40 4.17
C THR A 42 -4.53 -3.19 3.90
N THR A 43 -4.97 -1.93 3.76
CA THR A 43 -6.36 -1.60 3.47
C THR A 43 -6.76 -2.07 2.07
N GLN A 44 -5.89 -1.87 1.07
CA GLN A 44 -6.11 -2.33 -0.30
C GLN A 44 -6.21 -3.86 -0.36
N ILE A 45 -5.26 -4.57 0.25
CA ILE A 45 -5.26 -6.05 0.29
C ILE A 45 -6.49 -6.58 1.01
N LYS A 46 -6.94 -5.92 2.09
CA LYS A 46 -8.16 -6.32 2.81
C LYS A 46 -9.40 -6.18 1.94
N GLU A 47 -9.48 -5.10 1.16
CA GLU A 47 -10.59 -4.88 0.24
C GLU A 47 -10.57 -5.87 -0.93
N GLU A 48 -9.39 -6.14 -1.50
CA GLU A 48 -9.22 -7.18 -2.52
C GLU A 48 -9.65 -8.55 -1.99
N ASN A 49 -9.19 -8.94 -0.80
CA ASN A 49 -9.65 -10.16 -0.14
C ASN A 49 -11.16 -10.19 0.07
N ARG A 50 -11.79 -9.06 0.43
CA ARG A 50 -13.24 -8.97 0.58
C ARG A 50 -13.96 -9.22 -0.75
N LEU A 51 -13.45 -8.68 -1.85
CA LEU A 51 -14.00 -8.88 -3.19
C LEU A 51 -13.82 -10.33 -3.67
N LEU A 52 -12.62 -10.88 -3.50
CA LEU A 52 -12.31 -12.27 -3.85
C LEU A 52 -13.19 -13.25 -3.06
N ASN A 53 -13.37 -13.03 -1.76
CA ASN A 53 -14.26 -13.89 -0.96
C ASN A 53 -15.72 -13.82 -1.43
N LYS A 54 -16.20 -12.64 -1.83
CA LYS A 54 -17.53 -12.52 -2.46
C LYS A 54 -17.60 -13.28 -3.79
N GLU A 55 -16.55 -13.20 -4.60
CA GLU A 55 -16.48 -13.95 -5.85
C GLU A 55 -16.47 -15.47 -5.61
N ILE A 56 -15.69 -15.96 -4.66
CA ILE A 56 -15.68 -17.37 -4.24
C ILE A 56 -17.07 -17.80 -3.79
N ALA A 57 -17.76 -16.98 -2.98
CA ALA A 57 -19.12 -17.29 -2.54
C ALA A 57 -20.10 -17.41 -3.73
N ARG A 58 -19.99 -16.54 -4.74
CA ARG A 58 -20.79 -16.64 -5.98
C ARG A 58 -20.42 -17.88 -6.80
N LEU A 59 -19.14 -18.19 -6.92
CA LEU A 59 -18.66 -19.38 -7.62
C LEU A 59 -19.05 -20.70 -6.93
N LYS A 60 -19.36 -20.68 -5.63
CA LYS A 60 -19.83 -21.87 -4.91
C LYS A 60 -21.35 -22.03 -4.96
N ASN A 61 -22.08 -20.93 -4.84
CA ASN A 61 -23.52 -20.96 -4.58
C ASN A 61 -24.40 -20.51 -5.77
N ASP A 62 -23.81 -19.96 -6.84
CA ASP A 62 -24.57 -19.49 -8.01
C ASP A 62 -24.16 -20.27 -9.28
N PRO A 63 -24.91 -21.34 -9.63
CA PRO A 63 -24.69 -22.12 -10.84
C PRO A 63 -24.71 -21.29 -12.13
N ARG A 64 -25.51 -20.21 -12.17
CA ARG A 64 -25.59 -19.33 -13.34
C ARG A 64 -24.29 -18.55 -13.49
N TYR A 65 -23.78 -17.99 -12.40
CA TYR A 65 -22.49 -17.28 -12.38
C TYR A 65 -21.33 -18.22 -12.76
N ILE A 66 -21.30 -19.45 -12.24
CA ILE A 66 -20.32 -20.48 -12.62
C ILE A 66 -20.36 -20.70 -14.14
N SER A 67 -21.55 -20.89 -14.73
CA SER A 67 -21.68 -21.13 -16.17
C SER A 67 -21.16 -19.96 -17.01
N ILE A 68 -21.36 -18.72 -16.56
CA ILE A 68 -20.90 -17.51 -17.26
C ILE A 68 -19.37 -17.43 -17.18
N VAL A 69 -18.79 -17.67 -16.00
CA VAL A 69 -17.34 -17.64 -15.79
C VAL A 69 -16.66 -18.77 -16.57
N ALA A 70 -17.22 -19.98 -16.57
CA ALA A 70 -16.72 -21.12 -17.34
C ALA A 70 -16.77 -20.83 -18.85
N ARG A 71 -17.91 -20.32 -19.35
CA ARG A 71 -18.06 -19.92 -20.76
C ARG A 71 -17.05 -18.86 -21.17
N LYS A 72 -16.85 -17.83 -20.34
CA LYS A 72 -15.87 -16.78 -20.58
C LYS A 72 -14.42 -17.32 -20.59
N LYS A 73 -14.04 -18.18 -19.63
CA LYS A 73 -12.70 -18.76 -19.55
C LYS A 73 -12.40 -19.74 -20.69
N LEU A 74 -13.40 -20.49 -21.13
CA LEU A 74 -13.27 -21.49 -22.20
C LEU A 74 -13.55 -20.93 -23.61
N GLY A 75 -13.91 -19.64 -23.72
CA GLY A 75 -14.28 -19.04 -25.01
C GLY A 75 -15.58 -19.57 -25.61
N MET A 76 -16.45 -20.16 -24.80
CA MET A 76 -17.74 -20.71 -25.23
C MET A 76 -18.82 -19.63 -25.25
N ILE A 77 -19.65 -19.62 -26.28
CA ILE A 77 -20.71 -18.63 -26.53
C ILE A 77 -22.06 -19.33 -26.46
N LYS A 78 -23.05 -18.76 -25.78
CA LYS A 78 -24.41 -19.32 -25.78
C LYS A 78 -25.10 -19.00 -27.11
N ASN A 79 -25.99 -19.89 -27.56
CA ASN A 79 -26.84 -19.62 -28.72
C ASN A 79 -27.54 -18.25 -28.59
N GLY A 80 -27.27 -17.35 -29.54
CA GLY A 80 -27.79 -15.98 -29.58
C GLY A 80 -26.87 -14.87 -29.04
N GLU A 81 -25.71 -15.19 -28.44
CA GLU A 81 -24.74 -14.18 -27.99
C GLU A 81 -23.82 -13.74 -29.16
N LYS A 82 -23.58 -12.42 -29.32
CA LYS A 82 -22.65 -11.85 -30.33
C LYS A 82 -21.37 -11.36 -29.66
N ILE A 83 -20.20 -11.76 -30.17
CA ILE A 83 -18.91 -11.24 -29.71
C ILE A 83 -18.58 -9.95 -30.48
N TYR A 84 -18.37 -8.85 -29.75
CA TYR A 84 -17.76 -7.65 -30.29
C TYR A 84 -16.25 -7.67 -30.01
N LYS A 85 -15.44 -7.93 -31.03
CA LYS A 85 -13.98 -7.76 -30.96
C LYS A 85 -13.64 -6.38 -31.49
N PHE A 86 -13.13 -5.51 -30.63
CA PHE A 86 -12.55 -4.24 -31.06
C PHE A 86 -11.10 -4.50 -31.47
N LYS A 87 -10.78 -4.21 -32.73
CA LYS A 87 -9.40 -4.19 -33.23
C LYS A 87 -8.76 -2.90 -32.73
N ASN A 88 -7.62 -3.00 -32.05
CA ASN A 88 -6.79 -1.84 -31.77
C ASN A 88 -5.96 -1.52 -33.02
#